data_AF-A0A537ZH30-F1
#
_entry.id   AF-A0A537ZH30-F1
#
_cell.length_a   1.000
_cell.length_b   1.000
_cell.length_c   1.000
_cell.angle_alpha   90.00
_cell.angle_beta   90.00
_cell.angle_gamma   90.00
#
_symmetry.space_group_name_H-M   'P 1'
#
loop_
_entity.id
_entity.type
_entity.pdbx_description
1 polymer ?
#
loop_
_entity_poly.entity_id
_entity_poly.type
_entity_poly.pdbx_seq_one_letter_code
_entity_poly.pdbx_strand_id
1 'polypeptide(L)'
;MVVPEKALTRLLAVAGALLAAAAITSTALAAPPSTPVYDSKGRIIQTPFAPSQATARLTAQRAKQLFLADDKVADWLSRYPLKGRRVSATYEPSPQRCTFATQGGCWNLRVDWDPAGEIASGRIDDRAARVTEAWTGPQVAWKMARGGKGAFGGAKINSYSVWLGLCIVFLLGLAEYRRPLSWRNLDLLMLLSFSVSLWFFNRGNVFAAVPLVYPPLAYLLVRCLWIGWTGRAVRGRFVWPYWVLLAAAVFLAGFRIGLNVEDSNVIDVGYAGVIGAQRIATGQSPYSTFQSRRPRRGADLLGA
;
A
#
# COMPACT_ATOMS: atom_id res chain seq x y z
N MET A 1 -5.09 0.25 73.34
CA MET A 1 -5.39 -0.87 72.42
C MET A 1 -4.20 -1.81 72.43
N VAL A 2 -4.34 -2.96 73.08
CA VAL A 2 -3.30 -4.00 73.15
C VAL A 2 -3.49 -4.89 71.93
N VAL A 3 -2.57 -4.85 70.97
CA VAL A 3 -2.61 -5.74 69.80
C VAL A 3 -2.25 -7.14 70.29
N PRO A 4 -3.10 -8.16 70.11
CA PRO A 4 -2.79 -9.51 70.55
C PRO A 4 -1.59 -10.05 69.79
N GLU A 5 -0.60 -10.57 70.52
CA GLU A 5 0.69 -11.07 70.05
C GLU A 5 0.58 -12.10 68.89
N LYS A 6 -0.54 -12.82 68.85
CA LYS A 6 -0.90 -13.78 67.79
C LYS A 6 -1.23 -13.12 66.44
N ALA A 7 -1.68 -11.86 66.44
CA ALA A 7 -1.95 -11.11 65.22
C ALA A 7 -0.65 -10.56 64.61
N LEU A 8 0.29 -10.12 65.45
CA LEU A 8 1.60 -9.62 65.01
C LEU A 8 2.46 -10.74 64.41
N THR A 9 2.46 -11.92 65.04
CA THR A 9 3.19 -13.11 64.54
C THR A 9 2.63 -13.62 63.21
N ARG A 10 1.31 -13.58 62.99
CA ARG A 10 0.70 -13.92 61.70
C ARG A 10 1.05 -12.91 60.61
N LEU A 11 1.06 -11.62 60.93
CA LEU A 11 1.45 -10.55 60.00
C LEU A 11 2.93 -10.66 59.58
N LEU A 12 3.82 -10.96 60.54
CA LEU A 12 5.24 -11.18 60.26
C LEU A 12 5.48 -12.47 59.48
N ALA A 13 4.72 -13.54 59.74
CA ALA A 13 4.81 -14.78 58.95
C ALA A 13 4.33 -14.59 57.50
N VAL A 14 3.27 -13.81 57.28
CA VAL A 14 2.77 -13.47 55.93
C VAL A 14 3.75 -12.54 55.20
N ALA A 15 4.34 -11.56 55.90
CA ALA A 15 5.38 -10.70 55.32
C ALA A 15 6.66 -11.48 54.97
N GLY A 16 7.06 -12.44 55.81
CA GLY A 16 8.18 -13.35 55.53
C GLY A 16 7.94 -14.27 54.33
N ALA A 17 6.72 -14.80 54.19
CA ALA A 17 6.34 -15.62 53.03
C ALA A 17 6.27 -14.81 51.72
N LEU A 18 5.81 -13.55 51.77
CA LEU A 18 5.78 -12.66 50.61
C LEU A 18 7.19 -12.22 50.18
N LEU A 19 8.11 -12.01 51.13
CA LEU A 19 9.52 -11.72 50.84
C LEU A 19 10.27 -12.94 50.27
N ALA A 20 9.95 -14.15 50.73
CA ALA A 20 10.51 -15.38 50.16
C ALA A 20 9.99 -15.66 48.74
N ALA A 21 8.74 -15.32 48.43
CA ALA A 21 8.17 -15.45 47.08
C ALA A 21 8.74 -14.43 46.08
N ALA A 22 9.22 -13.27 46.56
CA ALA A 22 9.87 -12.25 45.74
C ALA A 22 11.34 -12.57 45.40
N ALA A 23 11.93 -13.60 46.01
CA ALA A 23 13.32 -14.03 45.79
C ALA A 23 13.46 -15.12 44.70
N ILE A 24 12.41 -15.41 43.93
CA ILE A 24 12.55 -16.19 42.70
C ILE A 24 13.20 -15.27 41.67
N THR A 25 14.53 -15.24 41.70
CA THR A 25 15.33 -14.65 40.64
C THR A 25 15.05 -15.45 39.37
N SER A 26 14.24 -14.89 38.48
CA SER A 26 14.16 -15.35 37.11
C SER A 26 15.58 -15.37 36.56
N THR A 27 16.15 -16.55 36.33
CA THR A 27 17.36 -16.71 35.53
C THR A 27 16.98 -16.36 34.09
N ALA A 28 16.84 -15.07 33.81
CA ALA A 28 16.76 -14.58 32.46
C ALA A 28 18.13 -14.90 31.85
N LEU A 29 18.18 -15.92 30.98
CA LEU A 29 19.34 -16.12 30.13
C LEU A 29 19.63 -14.78 29.44
N ALA A 30 20.84 -14.26 29.63
CA ALA A 30 21.28 -13.04 28.96
C ALA A 30 21.01 -13.21 27.46
N ALA A 31 20.23 -12.28 26.90
CA ALA A 31 19.95 -12.31 25.47
C ALA A 31 21.30 -12.27 24.72
N PRO A 32 21.48 -13.12 23.68
CA PRO A 32 22.73 -13.14 22.95
C PRO A 32 23.02 -11.75 22.36
N PRO A 33 24.31 -11.34 22.30
CA PRO A 33 24.67 -9.99 21.88
C PRO A 33 24.18 -9.73 20.45
N SER A 34 23.43 -8.65 20.27
CA SER A 34 22.93 -8.19 18.96
C SER A 34 23.90 -7.26 18.25
N THR A 35 24.97 -6.84 18.92
CA THR A 35 26.01 -5.92 18.43
C THR A 35 27.41 -6.47 18.71
N PRO A 36 28.41 -6.15 17.87
CA PRO A 36 29.77 -6.62 18.10
C PRO A 36 30.32 -6.01 19.39
N VAL A 37 30.93 -6.83 20.24
CA VAL A 37 31.60 -6.38 21.47
C VAL A 37 33.08 -6.19 21.15
N TYR A 38 33.63 -5.04 21.52
CA TYR A 38 35.02 -4.67 21.27
C TYR A 38 35.83 -4.66 22.57
N ASP A 39 37.11 -5.02 22.51
CA ASP A 39 38.06 -4.78 23.59
C ASP A 39 38.46 -3.29 23.66
N SER A 40 39.21 -2.92 24.71
CA SER A 40 39.75 -1.57 24.89
C SER A 40 40.71 -1.11 23.79
N LYS A 41 41.10 -2.01 22.86
CA LYS A 41 41.93 -1.73 21.69
C LYS A 41 41.11 -1.72 20.38
N GLY A 42 39.78 -1.75 20.47
CA GLY A 42 38.88 -1.71 19.32
C GLY A 42 38.81 -3.01 18.51
N ARG A 43 39.26 -4.14 19.06
CA ARG A 43 39.21 -5.45 18.40
C ARG A 43 37.94 -6.20 18.81
N ILE A 44 37.28 -6.84 17.86
CA ILE A 44 36.05 -7.61 18.14
C ILE A 44 36.42 -8.83 18.99
N ILE A 45 35.85 -8.92 20.18
CA ILE A 45 36.01 -10.05 21.10
C ILE A 45 34.77 -10.95 21.17
N GLN A 46 33.62 -10.43 20.72
CA GLN A 46 32.41 -11.23 20.58
C GLN A 46 31.63 -10.76 19.36
N THR A 47 31.37 -11.69 18.44
CA THR A 47 30.54 -11.42 17.28
C THR A 47 29.05 -11.42 17.66
N PRO A 48 28.22 -10.61 16.99
CA PRO A 48 26.77 -10.70 17.15
C PRO A 48 26.30 -12.12 16.86
N PHE A 49 25.28 -12.57 17.61
CA PHE A 49 24.61 -13.82 17.29
C PHE A 49 23.91 -13.69 15.94
N ALA A 50 24.40 -14.42 14.95
CA ALA A 50 23.72 -14.62 13.68
C ALA A 50 22.73 -15.79 13.86
N PRO A 51 21.40 -15.55 13.92
CA PRO A 51 20.45 -16.63 14.04
C PRO A 51 20.61 -17.61 12.87
N SER A 52 20.48 -18.92 13.15
CA SER A 52 20.45 -19.94 12.10
C SER A 52 19.40 -19.56 11.06
N GLN A 53 19.82 -19.35 9.82
CA GLN A 53 18.87 -19.07 8.74
C GLN A 53 17.93 -20.26 8.62
N ALA A 54 16.64 -20.04 8.88
CA ALA A 54 15.63 -21.07 8.73
C ALA A 54 15.71 -21.61 7.31
N THR A 55 15.91 -22.92 7.18
CA THR A 55 16.02 -23.56 5.87
C THR A 55 14.64 -23.54 5.21
N ALA A 56 14.60 -23.22 3.92
CA ALA A 56 13.36 -23.21 3.16
C ALA A 56 12.72 -24.60 3.15
N ARG A 57 11.41 -24.67 3.41
CA ARG A 57 10.63 -25.91 3.37
C ARG A 57 10.27 -26.29 1.93
N LEU A 58 9.91 -25.32 1.11
CA LEU A 58 9.66 -25.53 -0.31
C LEU A 58 10.97 -25.54 -1.07
N THR A 59 11.02 -26.30 -2.17
CA THR A 59 12.07 -26.16 -3.15
C THR A 59 11.78 -24.97 -4.07
N ALA A 60 12.83 -24.36 -4.62
CA ALA A 60 12.70 -23.30 -5.62
C ALA A 60 11.83 -23.74 -6.80
N GLN A 61 11.99 -24.98 -7.27
CA GLN A 61 11.19 -25.53 -8.37
C GLN A 61 9.71 -25.63 -8.02
N ARG A 62 9.38 -26.10 -6.81
CA ARG A 62 7.99 -26.17 -6.36
C ARG A 62 7.37 -24.78 -6.23
N ALA A 63 8.11 -23.80 -5.70
CA ALA A 63 7.64 -22.42 -5.64
C ALA A 63 7.37 -21.84 -7.03
N LYS A 64 8.26 -22.08 -8.01
CA LYS A 64 8.03 -21.65 -9.41
C LYS A 64 6.76 -22.28 -9.99
N GLN A 65 6.55 -23.59 -9.79
CA GLN A 65 5.35 -24.27 -10.28
C GLN A 65 4.07 -23.69 -9.68
N LEU A 66 4.04 -23.50 -8.37
CA LEU A 66 2.88 -22.91 -7.67
C LEU A 66 2.59 -21.50 -8.18
N PHE A 67 3.61 -20.67 -8.41
CA PHE A 67 3.44 -19.31 -8.91
C PHE A 67 2.93 -19.27 -10.35
N LEU A 68 3.46 -20.13 -11.22
CA LEU A 68 3.03 -20.21 -12.61
C LEU A 68 1.62 -20.81 -12.76
N ALA A 69 1.15 -21.56 -11.76
CA ALA A 69 -0.18 -22.16 -11.72
C ALA A 69 -1.25 -21.24 -11.09
N ASP A 70 -0.87 -20.11 -10.51
CA ASP A 70 -1.83 -19.12 -10.00
C ASP A 70 -2.69 -18.57 -11.14
N ASP A 71 -4.02 -18.58 -10.99
CA ASP A 71 -4.96 -18.23 -12.07
C ASP A 71 -4.66 -16.84 -12.67
N LYS A 72 -4.38 -15.85 -11.82
CA LYS A 72 -4.09 -14.48 -12.26
C LYS A 72 -2.76 -14.41 -13.01
N VAL A 73 -1.74 -15.11 -12.54
CA VAL A 73 -0.43 -15.18 -13.20
C VAL A 73 -0.52 -15.94 -14.52
N ALA A 74 -1.18 -17.11 -14.52
CA ALA A 74 -1.36 -17.94 -15.70
C ALA A 74 -2.14 -17.21 -16.80
N ASP A 75 -3.28 -16.58 -16.47
CA ASP A 75 -4.05 -15.75 -17.39
C ASP A 75 -3.21 -14.61 -17.96
N TRP A 76 -2.40 -13.93 -17.13
CA TRP A 76 -1.51 -12.89 -17.61
C TRP A 76 -0.43 -13.41 -18.56
N LEU A 77 0.23 -14.50 -18.19
CA LEU A 77 1.32 -15.10 -18.93
C LEU A 77 0.88 -15.77 -20.24
N SER A 78 -0.42 -16.04 -20.43
CA SER A 78 -0.99 -16.53 -21.69
C SER A 78 -0.72 -15.59 -22.88
N ARG A 79 -0.54 -14.28 -22.61
CA ARG A 79 -0.24 -13.24 -23.59
C ARG A 79 1.21 -13.25 -24.11
N TYR A 80 2.08 -14.04 -23.49
CA TYR A 80 3.52 -14.05 -23.79
C TYR A 80 3.95 -15.43 -24.30
N PRO A 81 4.87 -15.54 -25.27
CA PRO A 81 5.41 -16.83 -25.70
C PRO A 81 6.21 -17.53 -24.60
N LEU A 82 6.19 -18.87 -24.52
CA LEU A 82 7.02 -19.63 -23.57
C LEU A 82 8.52 -19.47 -23.87
N LYS A 83 8.86 -19.36 -25.17
CA LYS A 83 10.25 -19.18 -25.61
C LYS A 83 10.78 -17.82 -25.14
N GLY A 84 11.96 -17.84 -24.50
CA GLY A 84 12.60 -16.64 -23.97
C GLY A 84 12.07 -16.18 -22.60
N ARG A 85 11.14 -16.93 -21.98
CA ARG A 85 10.73 -16.68 -20.59
C ARG A 85 11.77 -17.25 -19.62
N ARG A 86 12.15 -16.46 -18.63
CA ARG A 86 13.00 -16.88 -17.51
C ARG A 86 12.26 -16.70 -16.20
N VAL A 87 12.30 -17.74 -15.35
CA VAL A 87 11.65 -17.72 -14.04
C VAL A 87 12.71 -17.88 -12.96
N SER A 88 12.82 -16.87 -12.11
CA SER A 88 13.72 -16.86 -10.95
C SER A 88 12.93 -16.92 -9.65
N ALA A 89 13.54 -17.53 -8.64
CA ALA A 89 12.97 -17.72 -7.31
C ALA A 89 14.07 -17.48 -6.29
N THR A 90 13.86 -16.55 -5.37
CA THR A 90 14.81 -16.20 -4.31
C THR A 90 14.14 -16.35 -2.96
N TYR A 91 14.74 -17.14 -2.07
CA TYR A 91 14.23 -17.33 -0.72
C TYR A 91 14.58 -16.14 0.17
N GLU A 92 13.59 -15.62 0.89
CA GLU A 92 13.74 -14.63 1.95
C GLU A 92 13.44 -15.30 3.29
N PRO A 93 14.47 -15.54 4.13
CA PRO A 93 14.29 -16.21 5.41
C PRO A 93 13.64 -15.32 6.47
N SER A 94 13.63 -13.98 6.28
CA SER A 94 13.13 -13.03 7.28
C SER A 94 11.62 -12.81 7.12
N PRO A 95 10.78 -13.26 8.06
CA PRO A 95 9.32 -13.10 7.94
C PRO A 95 8.88 -11.64 7.82
N GLN A 96 9.63 -10.71 8.41
CA GLN A 96 9.36 -9.26 8.38
C GLN A 96 9.51 -8.66 6.98
N ARG A 97 10.24 -9.31 6.08
CA ARG A 97 10.40 -8.90 4.69
C ARG A 97 9.39 -9.55 3.74
N CYS A 98 8.58 -10.46 4.28
CA CYS A 98 7.48 -11.13 3.59
C CYS A 98 6.15 -10.39 3.80
N THR A 99 5.04 -11.00 3.40
CA THR A 99 3.69 -10.45 3.59
C THR A 99 3.29 -10.50 5.07
N PHE A 100 2.38 -9.60 5.49
CA PHE A 100 1.82 -9.61 6.84
C PHE A 100 1.24 -10.98 7.19
N ALA A 101 1.53 -11.48 8.40
CA ALA A 101 1.18 -12.80 8.93
C ALA A 101 1.98 -14.02 8.40
N THR A 102 3.02 -13.83 7.59
CA THR A 102 3.98 -14.93 7.33
C THR A 102 4.76 -15.25 8.61
N GLN A 103 4.70 -16.50 9.08
CA GLN A 103 5.37 -16.95 10.32
C GLN A 103 6.79 -17.53 10.07
N GLY A 104 7.18 -17.71 8.82
CA GLY A 104 8.50 -18.21 8.40
C GLY A 104 9.07 -17.36 7.25
N GLY A 105 9.85 -17.99 6.36
CA GLY A 105 10.30 -17.32 5.14
C GLY A 105 9.25 -17.29 4.03
N CYS A 106 9.60 -16.62 2.94
CA CYS A 106 8.81 -16.61 1.71
C CYS A 106 9.73 -16.70 0.48
N TRP A 107 9.16 -17.16 -0.63
CA TRP A 107 9.82 -17.14 -1.92
C TRP A 107 9.40 -15.90 -2.70
N ASN A 108 10.37 -15.12 -3.19
CA ASN A 108 10.13 -14.04 -4.14
C ASN A 108 10.31 -14.57 -5.57
N LEU A 109 9.26 -14.45 -6.37
CA LEU A 109 9.19 -14.99 -7.73
C LEU A 109 9.22 -13.85 -8.73
N ARG A 110 9.94 -14.07 -9.82
CA ARG A 110 10.02 -13.13 -10.94
C ARG A 110 10.04 -13.89 -12.26
N VAL A 111 9.21 -13.43 -13.19
CA VAL A 111 9.12 -13.93 -14.56
C VAL A 111 9.53 -12.80 -15.50
N ASP A 112 10.59 -13.04 -16.24
CA ASP A 112 11.12 -12.14 -17.26
C ASP A 112 10.87 -12.69 -18.65
N TRP A 113 10.69 -11.81 -19.62
CA TRP A 113 10.66 -12.13 -21.05
C TRP A 113 11.53 -11.13 -21.80
N ASP A 114 12.47 -11.61 -22.60
CA ASP A 114 13.57 -10.79 -23.18
C ASP A 114 13.13 -9.44 -23.79
N PRO A 115 12.06 -9.36 -24.60
CA PRO A 115 11.60 -8.10 -25.17
C PRO A 115 10.90 -7.13 -24.20
N ALA A 116 10.33 -7.62 -23.08
CA ALA A 116 9.51 -6.83 -22.16
C ALA A 116 10.10 -6.73 -20.73
N GLY A 117 11.24 -7.35 -20.47
CA GLY A 117 11.80 -7.40 -19.11
C GLY A 117 10.88 -8.17 -18.15
N GLU A 118 10.60 -7.61 -16.98
CA GLU A 118 9.78 -8.28 -15.96
C GLU A 118 8.29 -8.20 -16.31
N ILE A 119 7.66 -9.36 -16.49
CA ILE A 119 6.25 -9.48 -16.91
C ILE A 119 5.32 -9.97 -15.80
N ALA A 120 5.84 -10.67 -14.78
CA ALA A 120 5.10 -11.04 -13.58
C ALA A 120 6.05 -11.18 -12.39
N SER A 121 5.56 -10.87 -11.19
CA SER A 121 6.26 -11.16 -9.94
C SER A 121 5.29 -11.43 -8.80
N GLY A 122 5.79 -12.04 -7.73
CA GLY A 122 4.94 -12.36 -6.59
C GLY A 122 5.68 -12.99 -5.45
N ARG A 123 4.93 -13.40 -4.44
CA ARG A 123 5.43 -14.06 -3.24
C ARG A 123 4.65 -15.32 -2.91
N ILE A 124 5.37 -16.32 -2.42
CA ILE A 124 4.80 -17.57 -1.90
C ILE A 124 5.22 -17.74 -0.46
N ASP A 125 4.26 -18.02 0.41
CA ASP A 125 4.53 -18.43 1.79
C ASP A 125 5.18 -19.82 1.80
N ASP A 126 6.38 -19.92 2.36
CA ASP A 126 7.16 -21.15 2.37
C ASP A 126 6.53 -22.25 3.23
N ARG A 127 5.84 -21.89 4.32
CA ARG A 127 5.21 -22.88 5.22
C ARG A 127 3.85 -23.32 4.71
N ALA A 128 3.05 -22.38 4.21
CA ALA A 128 1.69 -22.60 3.75
C ALA A 128 1.59 -23.02 2.28
N ALA A 129 2.68 -22.93 1.51
CA ALA A 129 2.73 -23.29 0.10
C ALA A 129 1.65 -22.62 -0.77
N ARG A 130 1.33 -21.36 -0.45
CA ARG A 130 0.32 -20.57 -1.15
C ARG A 130 0.90 -19.26 -1.65
N VAL A 131 0.40 -18.78 -2.79
CA VAL A 131 0.69 -17.44 -3.29
C VAL A 131 0.07 -16.43 -2.35
N THR A 132 0.88 -15.53 -1.80
CA THR A 132 0.42 -14.44 -0.93
C THR A 132 0.28 -13.13 -1.71
N GLU A 133 1.10 -12.95 -2.73
CA GLU A 133 1.10 -11.76 -3.59
C GLU A 133 1.35 -12.18 -5.04
N ALA A 134 0.56 -11.64 -5.96
CA ALA A 134 0.74 -11.82 -7.39
C ALA A 134 0.57 -10.47 -8.10
N TRP A 135 1.58 -10.05 -8.85
CA TRP A 135 1.63 -8.80 -9.59
C TRP A 135 1.87 -9.08 -11.06
N THR A 136 0.99 -8.51 -11.88
CA THR A 136 0.99 -8.70 -13.33
C THR A 136 0.85 -7.35 -14.03
N GLY A 137 1.40 -7.26 -15.25
CA GLY A 137 1.33 -6.07 -16.07
C GLY A 137 1.81 -4.81 -15.35
N PRO A 138 1.02 -3.71 -15.29
CA PRO A 138 1.44 -2.47 -14.65
C PRO A 138 1.87 -2.63 -13.19
N GLN A 139 1.35 -3.60 -12.44
CA GLN A 139 1.66 -3.82 -11.02
C GLN A 139 3.12 -4.22 -10.77
N VAL A 140 3.77 -4.80 -11.78
CA VAL A 140 5.16 -5.23 -11.73
C VAL A 140 6.07 -4.00 -11.62
N ALA A 141 5.94 -3.09 -12.58
CA ALA A 141 6.76 -1.88 -12.66
C ALA A 141 6.29 -0.79 -11.68
N TRP A 142 4.98 -0.67 -11.47
CA TRP A 142 4.38 0.39 -10.68
C TRP A 142 3.85 -0.16 -9.35
N LYS A 143 4.64 -0.02 -8.28
CA LYS A 143 4.25 -0.49 -6.95
C LYS A 143 2.94 0.10 -6.45
N MET A 144 2.59 1.31 -6.88
CA MET A 144 1.35 1.95 -6.44
C MET A 144 0.10 1.27 -7.02
N ALA A 145 0.21 0.62 -8.18
CA ALA A 145 -0.86 -0.20 -8.77
C ALA A 145 -1.20 -1.47 -7.95
N ARG A 146 -0.45 -1.76 -6.88
CA ARG A 146 -0.63 -2.97 -6.06
C ARG A 146 -1.72 -2.81 -5.00
N GLY A 147 -2.25 -1.61 -4.77
CA GLY A 147 -3.33 -1.38 -3.80
C GLY A 147 -2.90 -1.47 -2.33
N GLY A 148 -1.66 -1.06 -2.02
CA GLY A 148 -1.18 -1.02 -0.65
C GLY A 148 -2.01 -0.06 0.21
N LYS A 149 -2.36 -0.48 1.44
CA LYS A 149 -3.04 0.40 2.40
C LYS A 149 -2.20 1.66 2.63
N GLY A 150 -2.82 2.84 2.51
CA GLY A 150 -2.13 4.11 2.67
C GLY A 150 -1.25 4.55 1.50
N ALA A 151 -1.17 3.77 0.40
CA ALA A 151 -0.34 4.12 -0.75
C ALA A 151 -0.74 5.44 -1.41
N PHE A 152 -2.01 5.86 -1.27
CA PHE A 152 -2.54 7.12 -1.79
C PHE A 152 -3.26 7.90 -0.69
N GLY A 153 -2.75 9.08 -0.33
CA GLY A 153 -3.41 10.01 0.59
C GLY A 153 -3.55 9.51 2.03
N GLY A 154 -2.71 8.57 2.47
CA GLY A 154 -2.77 8.00 3.82
C GLY A 154 -3.87 6.95 4.00
N ALA A 155 -4.03 6.45 5.23
CA ALA A 155 -5.03 5.43 5.55
C ALA A 155 -6.41 6.01 5.85
N LYS A 156 -6.50 7.28 6.28
CA LYS A 156 -7.74 7.92 6.74
C LYS A 156 -8.63 8.42 5.60
N ILE A 157 -8.11 9.15 4.62
CA ILE A 157 -8.96 9.79 3.59
C ILE A 157 -9.73 8.78 2.74
N ASN A 158 -9.11 7.62 2.49
CA ASN A 158 -9.69 6.52 1.73
C ASN A 158 -10.39 5.48 2.61
N SER A 159 -10.51 5.72 3.92
CA SER A 159 -11.33 4.86 4.79
C SER A 159 -12.80 4.97 4.40
N TYR A 160 -13.55 3.86 4.50
CA TYR A 160 -14.94 3.82 4.06
C TYR A 160 -15.81 4.90 4.72
N SER A 161 -15.61 5.17 6.01
CA SER A 161 -16.38 6.18 6.75
C SER A 161 -16.14 7.59 6.22
N VAL A 162 -14.88 7.97 6.00
CA VAL A 162 -14.52 9.31 5.51
C VAL A 162 -14.92 9.46 4.04
N TRP A 163 -14.55 8.49 3.20
CA TRP A 163 -14.83 8.51 1.77
C TRP A 163 -16.33 8.54 1.49
N LEU A 164 -17.11 7.61 2.06
CA LEU A 164 -18.56 7.58 1.87
C LEU A 164 -19.24 8.79 2.52
N GLY A 165 -18.73 9.27 3.66
CA GLY A 165 -19.20 10.51 4.28
C GLY A 165 -19.08 11.71 3.35
N LEU A 166 -17.93 11.88 2.68
CA LEU A 166 -17.72 12.94 1.70
C LEU A 166 -18.61 12.76 0.45
N CYS A 167 -18.80 11.53 -0.03
CA CYS A 167 -19.73 11.23 -1.12
C CYS A 167 -21.17 11.61 -0.76
N ILE A 168 -21.61 11.29 0.47
CA ILE A 168 -22.93 11.63 0.98
C ILE A 168 -23.07 13.15 1.10
N VAL A 169 -22.11 13.84 1.69
CA VAL A 169 -22.14 15.32 1.83
C VAL A 169 -22.19 16.01 0.45
N PHE A 170 -21.43 15.50 -0.53
CA PHE A 170 -21.46 15.98 -1.91
C PHE A 170 -22.86 15.88 -2.53
N LEU A 171 -23.49 14.72 -2.45
CA LEU A 171 -24.86 14.54 -2.94
C LEU A 171 -25.85 15.36 -2.12
N LEU A 172 -25.69 15.41 -0.79
CA LEU A 172 -26.64 16.10 0.08
C LEU A 172 -26.66 17.61 -0.17
N GLY A 173 -25.48 18.18 -0.41
CA GLY A 173 -25.33 19.60 -0.69
C GLY A 173 -25.80 20.00 -2.10
N LEU A 174 -25.65 19.11 -3.08
CA LEU A 174 -25.78 19.48 -4.49
C LEU A 174 -26.96 18.85 -5.23
N ALA A 175 -27.56 17.76 -4.73
CA ALA A 175 -28.66 17.09 -5.40
C ALA A 175 -29.95 17.93 -5.37
N GLU A 176 -30.71 17.88 -6.46
CA GLU A 176 -32.05 18.45 -6.54
C GLU A 176 -33.10 17.41 -6.13
N TYR A 177 -33.54 17.45 -4.87
CA TYR A 177 -34.47 16.45 -4.31
C TYR A 177 -35.89 16.53 -4.89
N ARG A 178 -36.31 17.71 -5.35
CA ARG A 178 -37.64 17.89 -5.94
C ARG A 178 -37.74 17.28 -7.34
N ARG A 179 -36.61 17.06 -8.02
CA ARG A 179 -36.52 16.54 -9.39
C ARG A 179 -35.37 15.53 -9.46
N PRO A 180 -35.56 14.31 -8.93
CA PRO A 180 -34.48 13.33 -8.83
C PRO A 180 -33.90 12.95 -10.19
N LEU A 181 -34.72 12.89 -11.24
CA LEU A 181 -34.33 12.53 -12.61
C LEU A 181 -33.91 13.75 -13.47
N SER A 182 -33.30 14.78 -12.87
CA SER A 182 -32.81 15.95 -13.60
C SER A 182 -31.44 15.72 -14.24
N TRP A 183 -31.15 16.45 -15.33
CA TRP A 183 -29.81 16.48 -15.94
C TRP A 183 -28.72 16.85 -14.94
N ARG A 184 -29.01 17.74 -13.99
CA ARG A 184 -28.08 18.12 -12.90
C ARG A 184 -27.73 16.92 -12.02
N ASN A 185 -28.72 16.13 -11.60
CA ASN A 185 -28.44 14.97 -10.76
C ASN A 185 -27.70 13.89 -11.55
N LEU A 186 -27.97 13.75 -12.85
CA LEU A 186 -27.17 12.88 -13.71
C LEU A 186 -25.70 13.35 -13.78
N ASP A 187 -25.47 14.66 -13.96
CA ASP A 187 -24.11 15.24 -13.94
C ASP A 187 -23.40 14.93 -12.60
N LEU A 188 -24.10 15.06 -11.47
CA LEU A 188 -23.56 14.72 -10.14
C LEU A 188 -23.27 13.22 -9.98
N LEU A 189 -24.14 12.34 -10.47
CA LEU A 189 -23.91 10.90 -10.45
C LEU A 189 -22.69 10.52 -11.30
N MET A 190 -22.51 11.16 -12.44
CA MET A 190 -21.35 10.93 -13.30
C MET A 190 -20.06 11.40 -12.63
N LEU A 191 -20.06 12.57 -11.99
CA LEU A 191 -18.93 13.02 -11.16
C LEU A 191 -18.67 12.07 -9.98
N LEU A 192 -19.71 11.57 -9.32
CA LEU A 192 -19.55 10.64 -8.22
C LEU A 192 -19.05 9.27 -8.70
N SER A 193 -19.37 8.85 -9.92
CA SER A 193 -18.99 7.53 -10.44
C SER A 193 -17.47 7.33 -10.58
N PHE A 194 -16.67 8.41 -10.65
CA PHE A 194 -15.21 8.32 -10.51
C PHE A 194 -14.77 7.64 -9.21
N SER A 195 -15.58 7.72 -8.16
CA SER A 195 -15.30 7.04 -6.88
C SER A 195 -15.30 5.52 -7.00
N VAL A 196 -16.04 4.95 -7.96
CA VAL A 196 -16.02 3.50 -8.24
C VAL A 196 -14.68 3.09 -8.84
N SER A 197 -14.17 3.87 -9.79
CA SER A 197 -12.80 3.68 -10.32
C SER A 197 -11.76 3.76 -9.20
N LEU A 198 -11.85 4.76 -8.33
CA LEU A 198 -10.97 4.92 -7.18
C LEU A 198 -11.02 3.71 -6.24
N TRP A 199 -12.21 3.15 -5.99
CA TRP A 199 -12.37 1.97 -5.15
C TRP A 199 -11.62 0.74 -5.69
N PHE A 200 -11.73 0.48 -7.00
CA PHE A 200 -10.98 -0.60 -7.63
C PHE A 200 -9.47 -0.34 -7.60
N PHE A 201 -9.06 0.92 -7.82
CA PHE A 201 -7.66 1.33 -7.81
C PHE A 201 -7.02 1.14 -6.43
N ASN A 202 -7.71 1.56 -5.36
CA ASN A 202 -7.26 1.38 -3.98
C ASN A 202 -7.12 -0.10 -3.58
N ARG A 203 -7.84 -1.00 -4.26
CA ARG A 203 -7.71 -2.46 -4.09
C ARG A 203 -6.66 -3.08 -5.02
N GLY A 204 -5.94 -2.27 -5.80
CA GLY A 204 -4.95 -2.72 -6.76
C GLY A 204 -5.54 -3.33 -8.03
N ASN A 205 -6.85 -3.26 -8.25
CA ASN A 205 -7.47 -3.75 -9.49
C ASN A 205 -7.42 -2.67 -10.58
N VAL A 206 -6.22 -2.41 -11.08
CA VAL A 206 -5.97 -1.35 -12.07
C VAL A 206 -6.65 -1.62 -13.41
N PHE A 207 -6.77 -2.90 -13.80
CA PHE A 207 -7.42 -3.28 -15.05
C PHE A 207 -8.93 -3.01 -15.04
N ALA A 208 -9.59 -3.00 -13.88
CA ALA A 208 -10.96 -2.51 -13.76
C ALA A 208 -11.02 -0.99 -13.54
N ALA A 209 -10.13 -0.46 -12.70
CA ALA A 209 -10.14 0.95 -12.33
C ALA A 209 -9.97 1.88 -13.54
N VAL A 210 -8.99 1.63 -14.41
CA VAL A 210 -8.66 2.52 -15.53
C VAL A 210 -9.82 2.61 -16.54
N PRO A 211 -10.40 1.49 -17.03
CA PRO A 211 -11.55 1.56 -17.91
C PRO A 211 -12.75 2.32 -17.32
N LEU A 212 -13.00 2.18 -16.02
CA LEU A 212 -14.11 2.86 -15.34
C LEU A 212 -13.99 4.39 -15.28
N VAL A 213 -12.82 4.96 -15.58
CA VAL A 213 -12.65 6.42 -15.70
C VAL A 213 -13.27 6.95 -17.00
N TYR A 214 -13.27 6.15 -18.08
CA TYR A 214 -13.69 6.64 -19.40
C TYR A 214 -15.19 6.93 -19.51
N PRO A 215 -16.14 6.13 -18.98
CA PRO A 215 -17.57 6.44 -19.08
C PRO A 215 -17.95 7.82 -18.53
N PRO A 216 -17.59 8.21 -17.29
CA PRO A 216 -17.90 9.56 -16.82
C PRO A 216 -17.16 10.65 -17.58
N LEU A 217 -15.91 10.43 -18.03
CA LEU A 217 -15.21 11.40 -18.88
C LEU A 217 -15.91 11.62 -20.23
N ALA A 218 -16.30 10.54 -20.90
CA ALA A 218 -17.02 10.59 -22.16
C ALA A 218 -18.37 11.30 -22.00
N TYR A 219 -19.11 10.96 -20.92
CA TYR A 219 -20.33 11.67 -20.56
C TYR A 219 -20.08 13.17 -20.38
N LEU A 220 -19.10 13.56 -19.56
CA LEU A 220 -18.79 14.97 -19.27
C LEU A 220 -18.36 15.72 -20.52
N LEU A 221 -17.55 15.09 -21.40
CA LEU A 221 -17.15 15.68 -22.67
C LEU A 221 -18.36 15.97 -23.55
N VAL A 222 -19.21 14.95 -23.78
CA VAL A 222 -20.44 15.09 -24.57
C VAL A 222 -21.35 16.14 -23.95
N ARG A 223 -21.48 16.15 -22.61
CA ARG A 223 -22.32 17.08 -21.87
C ARG A 223 -21.85 18.52 -22.02
N CYS A 224 -20.54 18.76 -21.88
CA CYS A 224 -19.94 20.08 -22.05
C CYS A 224 -20.09 20.59 -23.49
N LEU A 225 -19.84 19.73 -24.49
CA LEU A 225 -20.05 20.08 -25.91
C LEU A 225 -21.51 20.42 -26.20
N TRP A 226 -22.45 19.62 -25.68
CA TRP A 226 -23.88 19.89 -25.82
C TRP A 226 -24.28 21.23 -25.22
N ILE A 227 -23.81 21.54 -24.00
CA ILE A 227 -24.09 22.83 -23.35
C ILE A 227 -23.47 23.98 -24.16
N GLY A 228 -22.24 23.82 -24.63
CA GLY A 228 -21.55 24.81 -25.48
C GLY A 228 -22.27 25.08 -26.79
N TRP A 229 -22.76 24.04 -27.47
CA TRP A 229 -23.48 24.20 -28.74
C TRP A 229 -24.92 24.71 -28.60
N THR A 230 -25.64 24.29 -27.56
CA THR A 230 -27.06 24.61 -27.43
C THR A 230 -27.33 25.85 -26.57
N GLY A 231 -26.34 26.30 -25.79
CA GLY A 231 -26.53 27.33 -24.76
C GLY A 231 -27.44 26.88 -23.60
N ARG A 232 -27.87 25.61 -23.57
CA ARG A 232 -28.82 25.07 -22.59
C ARG A 232 -28.09 24.59 -21.33
N ALA A 233 -27.45 25.52 -20.62
CA ALA A 233 -26.91 25.25 -19.30
C ALA A 233 -28.05 25.02 -18.29
N VAL A 234 -27.90 24.03 -17.41
CA VAL A 234 -28.84 23.84 -16.30
C VAL A 234 -28.60 24.96 -15.29
N ARG A 235 -29.54 25.89 -15.18
CA ARG A 235 -29.50 26.92 -14.13
C ARG A 235 -29.77 26.25 -12.79
N GLY A 236 -28.75 26.14 -11.96
CA GLY A 236 -28.91 25.65 -10.58
C GLY A 236 -29.63 26.67 -9.72
N ARG A 237 -30.69 26.25 -9.03
CA ARG A 237 -31.13 26.91 -7.79
C ARG A 237 -30.36 26.32 -6.62
N PHE A 238 -29.91 27.17 -5.71
CA PHE A 238 -29.39 26.72 -4.42
C PHE A 238 -30.53 26.06 -3.65
N VAL A 239 -30.32 24.80 -3.26
CA VAL A 239 -31.30 24.04 -2.46
C VAL A 239 -31.23 24.46 -0.99
N TRP A 240 -30.06 24.97 -0.57
CA TRP A 240 -29.74 25.39 0.78
C TRP A 240 -29.52 26.91 0.87
N PRO A 241 -29.77 27.53 2.03
CA PRO A 241 -29.35 28.89 2.31
C PRO A 241 -27.83 29.05 2.15
N TYR A 242 -27.37 30.21 1.65
CA TYR A 242 -25.94 30.45 1.37
C TYR A 242 -25.07 30.29 2.62
N TRP A 243 -25.57 30.64 3.81
CA TRP A 243 -24.82 30.53 5.07
C TRP A 243 -24.55 29.08 5.45
N VAL A 244 -25.45 28.14 5.14
CA VAL A 244 -25.23 26.70 5.35
C VAL A 244 -24.10 26.22 4.44
N LEU A 245 -24.15 26.61 3.16
CA LEU A 245 -23.12 26.24 2.19
C LEU A 245 -21.75 26.83 2.55
N LEU A 246 -21.72 28.08 3.03
CA LEU A 246 -20.50 28.73 3.49
C LEU A 246 -19.92 28.01 4.71
N ALA A 247 -20.73 27.74 5.73
CA ALA A 247 -20.29 27.02 6.92
C ALA A 247 -19.78 25.61 6.56
N ALA A 248 -20.48 24.89 5.68
CA ALA A 248 -20.06 23.58 5.20
C ALA A 248 -18.75 23.65 4.42
N ALA A 249 -18.56 24.65 3.56
CA ALA A 249 -17.33 24.84 2.80
C ALA A 249 -16.13 25.10 3.71
N VAL A 250 -16.28 25.99 4.69
CA VAL A 250 -15.24 26.28 5.70
C VAL A 250 -14.91 25.02 6.51
N PHE A 251 -15.93 24.31 6.99
CA PHE A 251 -15.74 23.07 7.73
C PHE A 251 -15.02 22.00 6.90
N LEU A 252 -15.46 21.75 5.66
CA LEU A 252 -14.87 20.74 4.78
C LEU A 252 -13.45 21.09 4.39
N ALA A 253 -13.14 22.37 4.15
CA ALA A 253 -11.78 22.83 3.90
C ALA A 253 -10.88 22.58 5.12
N GLY A 254 -11.32 22.98 6.31
CA GLY A 254 -10.61 22.74 7.56
C GLY A 254 -10.41 21.25 7.85
N PHE A 255 -11.45 20.45 7.69
CA PHE A 255 -11.41 18.99 7.84
C PHE A 255 -10.43 18.34 6.84
N ARG A 256 -10.46 18.77 5.57
CA ARG A 256 -9.55 18.29 4.52
C ARG A 256 -8.10 18.64 4.84
N ILE A 257 -7.83 19.83 5.37
CA ILE A 257 -6.50 20.26 5.82
C ILE A 257 -6.07 19.43 7.02
N GLY A 258 -6.93 19.25 8.02
CA GLY A 258 -6.64 18.41 9.20
C GLY A 258 -6.27 16.98 8.82
N LEU A 259 -7.03 16.36 7.90
CA LEU A 259 -6.69 15.03 7.36
C LEU A 259 -5.32 15.00 6.66
N ASN A 260 -4.94 16.07 5.95
CA ASN A 260 -3.63 16.16 5.32
C ASN A 260 -2.49 16.26 6.33
N VAL A 261 -2.73 16.92 7.47
CA VAL A 261 -1.73 17.08 8.54
C VAL A 261 -1.56 15.79 9.33
N GLU A 262 -2.65 15.09 9.64
CA GLU A 262 -2.65 13.90 10.50
C GLU A 262 -2.18 12.62 9.80
N ASP A 263 -2.67 12.36 8.58
CA ASP A 263 -2.41 11.08 7.90
C ASP A 263 -2.53 11.23 6.38
N SER A 264 -1.49 11.83 5.78
CA SER A 264 -1.36 11.93 4.34
C SER A 264 0.06 11.65 3.89
N ASN A 265 0.16 11.11 2.68
CA ASN A 265 1.43 10.84 2.04
C ASN A 265 1.55 11.76 0.82
N VAL A 266 2.67 12.49 0.75
CA VAL A 266 3.05 13.22 -0.45
C VAL A 266 3.56 12.20 -1.47
N ILE A 267 3.01 12.25 -2.68
CA ILE A 267 3.46 11.43 -3.79
C ILE A 267 4.21 12.34 -4.74
N ASP A 268 5.37 11.88 -5.23
CA ASP A 268 6.25 12.62 -6.15
C ASP A 268 5.64 12.92 -7.54
N VAL A 269 4.32 12.85 -7.70
CA VAL A 269 3.64 13.17 -8.97
C VAL A 269 3.88 14.62 -9.37
N GLY A 270 3.91 15.55 -8.40
CA GLY A 270 4.21 16.96 -8.66
C GLY A 270 5.64 17.16 -9.18
N TYR A 271 6.62 16.51 -8.53
CA TYR A 271 8.02 16.54 -8.94
C TYR A 271 8.25 15.86 -10.30
N ALA A 272 7.57 14.73 -10.54
CA ALA A 272 7.59 14.02 -11.81
C ALA A 272 7.02 14.88 -12.96
N GLY A 273 6.02 15.74 -12.69
CA GLY A 273 5.50 16.70 -13.66
C GLY A 273 6.55 17.70 -14.12
N VAL A 274 7.34 18.26 -13.19
CA VAL A 274 8.42 19.21 -13.51
C VAL A 274 9.55 18.52 -14.29
N ILE A 275 9.95 17.30 -13.88
CA ILE A 275 10.93 16.50 -14.63
C ILE A 275 10.43 16.20 -16.05
N GLY A 276 9.15 15.81 -16.19
CA GLY A 276 8.54 15.56 -17.48
C GLY A 276 8.56 16.78 -18.38
N ALA A 277 8.22 17.95 -17.85
CA ALA A 277 8.28 19.22 -18.56
C ALA A 277 9.73 19.56 -19.00
N GLN A 278 10.71 19.40 -18.11
CA GLN A 278 12.12 19.62 -18.43
C GLN A 278 12.60 18.67 -19.52
N ARG A 279 12.20 17.39 -19.49
CA ARG A 279 12.54 16.41 -20.54
C ARG A 279 11.97 16.82 -21.89
N ILE A 280 10.71 17.24 -21.95
CA ILE A 280 10.10 17.73 -23.18
C ILE A 280 10.87 18.95 -23.70
N ALA A 281 11.18 19.90 -22.81
CA ALA A 281 11.93 21.11 -23.16
C ALA A 281 13.34 20.81 -23.70
N THR A 282 13.97 19.71 -23.27
CA THR A 282 15.28 19.27 -23.76
C THR A 282 15.22 18.24 -24.89
N GLY A 283 14.04 18.05 -25.51
CA GLY A 283 13.85 17.12 -26.64
C GLY A 283 13.90 15.64 -26.24
N GLN A 284 13.79 15.33 -24.95
CA GLN A 284 13.75 13.96 -24.42
C GLN A 284 12.31 13.49 -24.23
N SER A 285 12.09 12.19 -24.39
CA SER A 285 10.78 11.61 -24.07
C SER A 285 10.47 11.78 -22.57
N PRO A 286 9.29 12.32 -22.21
CA PRO A 286 8.87 12.44 -20.80
C PRO A 286 8.73 11.06 -20.16
N TYR A 287 8.37 10.05 -20.95
CA TYR A 287 8.30 8.66 -20.54
C TYR A 287 9.58 7.95 -21.01
N SER A 288 10.41 7.47 -20.09
CA SER A 288 11.45 6.50 -20.47
C SER A 288 10.76 5.25 -21.05
N THR A 289 11.45 4.48 -21.89
CA THR A 289 10.95 3.16 -22.35
C THR A 289 10.55 2.34 -21.13
N PHE A 290 9.24 2.19 -20.94
CA PHE A 290 8.65 1.42 -19.87
C PHE A 290 9.25 0.01 -20.00
N GLN A 291 10.00 -0.44 -18.99
CA GLN A 291 10.67 -1.75 -18.88
C GLN A 291 12.13 -1.89 -19.37
N SER A 292 12.87 -0.83 -19.76
CA SER A 292 14.30 -1.02 -20.07
C SER A 292 15.23 -0.88 -18.84
N ARG A 293 15.90 -2.00 -18.53
CA ARG A 293 17.11 -2.23 -17.70
C ARG A 293 17.29 -1.38 -16.43
N ARG A 294 17.21 -2.04 -15.25
CA ARG A 294 18.05 -1.61 -14.12
C ARG A 294 19.53 -1.81 -14.51
N PRO A 295 20.43 -0.86 -14.22
CA PRO A 295 21.85 -1.09 -14.43
C PRO A 295 22.29 -2.27 -13.56
N ARG A 296 23.08 -3.18 -14.16
CA ARG A 296 23.78 -4.22 -13.39
C ARG A 296 24.71 -3.47 -12.43
N ARG A 297 24.58 -3.71 -11.12
CA ARG A 297 25.65 -3.32 -10.19
C ARG A 297 26.86 -4.19 -10.50
N GLY A 298 27.93 -3.58 -11.01
CA GLY A 298 29.24 -4.20 -11.24
C GLY A 298 29.82 -3.81 -12.60
N ALA A 299 31.04 -3.23 -12.57
CA ALA A 299 31.73 -2.46 -13.61
C ALA A 299 31.11 -1.06 -13.79
N ASP A 300 31.74 0.06 -13.38
CA ASP A 300 33.14 0.41 -13.57
C ASP A 300 33.84 0.83 -12.28
N LEU A 301 34.79 0.01 -11.85
CA LEU A 301 36.06 0.50 -11.35
C LEU A 301 37.00 0.46 -12.56
N LEU A 302 37.81 1.51 -12.71
CA LEU A 302 38.92 1.71 -13.66
C LEU A 302 38.59 2.45 -14.96
N GLY A 303 39.24 3.61 -15.13
CA GLY A 303 39.78 4.01 -16.42
C GLY A 303 39.50 5.45 -16.84
N ALA A 304 40.41 6.35 -16.43
CA ALA A 304 40.79 7.64 -17.04
C ALA A 304 39.68 8.67 -17.33
#